data_AF-A0A3D2A178-F1
#
_entry.id   AF-A0A3D2A178-F1
#
_cell.length_a   1.000
_cell.length_b   1.000
_cell.length_c   1.000
_cell.angle_alpha   90.00
_cell.angle_beta   90.00
_cell.angle_gamma   90.00
#
_symmetry.space_group_name_H-M   'P 1'
#
loop_
_entity.id
_entity.type
_entity.pdbx_description
1 polymer ?
#
loop_
_entity_poly.entity_id
_entity_poly.type
_entity_poly.pdbx_seq_one_letter_code
_entity_poly.pdbx_strand_id
1 'polypeptide(L)'
;MNTQIQTVVFDNVSLQGFEPKVAAMFAEEISKDSCINGVVRIKVELHGSFASQSLKDLIAATIVTGLQGLSLENAQVNLQQVRNSKRLRLSGLREIYFDVAQDLLIQQQELPTQSSGITISAKNIDAEVVMQRAYWLAS
;
A
#
# COMPACT_ATOMS: atom_id res chain seq x y z
N MET A 1 17.53 -11.68 -8.12
CA MET A 1 17.21 -12.01 -6.71
C MET A 1 15.88 -12.77 -6.69
N ASN A 2 15.77 -13.81 -5.87
CA ASN A 2 14.55 -14.59 -5.74
C ASN A 2 13.63 -13.89 -4.73
N THR A 3 12.85 -12.91 -5.20
CA THR A 3 11.99 -12.12 -4.31
C THR A 3 10.78 -12.97 -3.91
N GLN A 4 10.90 -13.71 -2.82
CA GLN A 4 9.79 -14.47 -2.25
C GLN A 4 8.73 -13.51 -1.71
N ILE A 5 7.48 -13.72 -2.11
CA ILE A 5 6.34 -13.01 -1.54
C ILE A 5 6.17 -13.51 -0.11
N GLN A 6 6.30 -12.61 0.87
CA GLN A 6 5.93 -12.95 2.24
C GLN A 6 4.45 -12.63 2.46
N THR A 7 3.73 -13.62 2.96
CA THR A 7 2.30 -13.55 3.22
C THR A 7 2.06 -13.39 4.71
N VAL A 8 1.24 -12.41 5.08
CA VAL A 8 0.80 -12.16 6.46
C VAL A 8 -0.71 -12.27 6.50
N VAL A 9 -1.23 -13.12 7.39
CA VAL A 9 -2.68 -13.33 7.56
C VAL A 9 -3.10 -12.69 8.89
N PHE A 10 -4.21 -11.97 8.85
CA PHE A 10 -4.83 -11.36 10.02
C PHE A 10 -6.17 -12.04 10.29
N ASP A 11 -6.32 -12.56 11.51
CA ASP A 11 -7.57 -13.12 12.02
C ASP A 11 -8.29 -12.08 12.89
N ASN A 12 -9.63 -12.04 12.83
CA ASN A 12 -10.49 -11.20 13.67
C ASN A 12 -10.20 -9.68 13.61
N VAL A 13 -9.75 -9.18 12.45
CA VAL A 13 -9.55 -7.74 12.23
C VAL A 13 -10.68 -7.18 11.37
N SER A 14 -11.23 -6.02 11.78
CA SER A 14 -12.20 -5.28 10.97
C SER A 14 -11.62 -4.91 9.60
N LEU A 15 -12.42 -5.04 8.55
CA LEU A 15 -12.08 -4.52 7.22
C LEU A 15 -11.71 -3.02 7.28
N GLN A 16 -12.44 -2.25 8.11
CA GLN A 16 -12.20 -0.82 8.25
C GLN A 16 -10.96 -0.55 9.11
N GLY A 17 -9.95 0.09 8.51
CA GLY A 17 -8.69 0.41 9.18
C GLY A 17 -7.58 -0.63 8.93
N PHE A 18 -7.90 -1.69 8.20
CA PHE A 18 -6.92 -2.67 7.75
C PHE A 18 -5.90 -2.03 6.78
N GLU A 19 -6.38 -1.24 5.84
CA GLU A 19 -5.61 -0.65 4.75
C GLU A 19 -4.50 0.31 5.23
N PRO A 20 -4.77 1.32 6.08
CA PRO A 20 -3.72 2.16 6.63
C PRO A 20 -2.76 1.39 7.54
N LYS A 21 -3.24 0.37 8.26
CA LYS A 21 -2.41 -0.45 9.15
C LYS A 21 -1.35 -1.21 8.37
N VAL A 22 -1.74 -1.96 7.32
CA VAL A 22 -0.78 -2.74 6.54
C VAL A 22 0.14 -1.86 5.70
N ALA A 23 -0.35 -0.70 5.23
CA ALA A 23 0.50 0.30 4.57
C ALA A 23 1.58 0.86 5.51
N ALA A 24 1.22 1.19 6.76
CA ALA A 24 2.18 1.64 7.76
C ALA A 24 3.18 0.54 8.14
N MET A 25 2.71 -0.70 8.33
CA MET A 25 3.57 -1.86 8.60
C MET A 25 4.61 -2.07 7.48
N PHE A 26 4.19 -2.01 6.22
CA PHE A 26 5.11 -2.12 5.08
C PHE A 26 6.13 -0.97 5.07
N ALA A 27 5.68 0.27 5.32
CA ALA A 27 6.56 1.45 5.33
C ALA A 27 7.58 1.42 6.48
N GLU A 28 7.22 0.84 7.62
CA GLU A 28 8.12 0.62 8.75
C GLU A 28 9.11 -0.51 8.48
N GLU A 29 8.67 -1.59 7.84
CA GLU A 29 9.54 -2.72 7.52
C GLU A 29 10.60 -2.33 6.48
N ILE A 30 10.20 -1.68 5.39
CA ILE A 30 11.14 -1.30 4.32
C ILE A 30 12.16 -0.25 4.76
N SER A 31 11.86 0.53 5.80
CA SER A 31 12.79 1.53 6.35
C SER A 31 13.87 0.91 7.25
N LYS A 32 13.62 -0.25 7.86
CA LYS A 32 14.57 -0.94 8.75
C LYS A 32 15.74 -1.60 8.01
N ASP A 33 15.51 -2.11 6.80
CA ASP A 33 16.48 -2.98 6.12
C ASP A 33 17.50 -2.26 5.22
N SER A 34 17.62 -0.93 5.28
CA SER A 34 18.34 -0.10 4.28
C SER A 34 17.82 -0.23 2.83
N CYS A 35 16.89 -1.14 2.57
CA CYS A 35 16.22 -1.40 1.30
C CYS A 35 15.56 -0.16 0.72
N ILE A 36 15.05 0.72 1.60
CA ILE A 36 14.43 2.00 1.20
C ILE A 36 15.34 2.82 0.27
N ASN A 37 16.67 2.73 0.39
CA ASN A 37 17.62 3.51 -0.41
C ASN A 37 17.65 3.16 -1.91
N GLY A 38 17.13 2.00 -2.30
CA GLY A 38 17.01 1.60 -3.71
C GLY A 38 15.62 1.83 -4.29
N VAL A 39 14.63 2.14 -3.47
CA VAL A 39 13.23 2.20 -3.91
C VAL A 39 12.96 3.46 -4.70
N VAL A 40 12.33 3.34 -5.85
CA VAL A 40 11.91 4.48 -6.68
C VAL A 40 10.41 4.51 -6.91
N ARG A 41 9.71 3.41 -6.64
CA ARG A 41 8.27 3.25 -6.88
C ARG A 41 7.67 2.21 -5.94
N ILE A 42 6.46 2.47 -5.46
CA ILE A 42 5.61 1.52 -4.75
C ILE A 42 4.42 1.19 -5.64
N LYS A 43 3.98 -0.07 -5.64
CA LYS A 43 2.69 -0.49 -6.20
C LYS A 43 1.85 -1.12 -5.09
N VAL A 44 0.57 -0.79 -5.04
CA VAL A 44 -0.41 -1.32 -4.11
C VAL A 44 -1.57 -1.90 -4.90
N GLU A 45 -1.94 -3.14 -4.60
CA GLU A 45 -3.02 -3.86 -5.26
C GLU A 45 -3.96 -4.40 -4.19
N LEU A 46 -5.22 -3.94 -4.23
CA LEU A 46 -6.27 -4.42 -3.33
C LEU A 46 -7.15 -5.40 -4.09
N HIS A 47 -7.44 -6.52 -3.44
CA HIS A 47 -8.22 -7.63 -3.97
C HIS A 47 -9.38 -7.97 -3.04
N GLY A 48 -10.47 -8.51 -3.60
CA GLY A 48 -11.65 -8.92 -2.85
C GLY A 48 -12.67 -7.80 -2.65
N SER A 49 -13.37 -7.84 -1.51
CA SER A 49 -14.57 -7.01 -1.28
C SER A 49 -14.27 -5.56 -0.85
N PHE A 50 -13.00 -5.16 -0.74
CA PHE A 50 -12.60 -3.77 -0.46
C PHE A 50 -13.12 -2.75 -1.47
N ALA A 51 -13.41 -3.20 -2.69
CA ALA A 51 -13.51 -2.31 -3.83
C ALA A 51 -14.91 -1.74 -4.05
N SER A 52 -15.60 -1.34 -2.98
CA SER A 52 -16.75 -0.43 -3.08
C SER A 52 -16.33 0.86 -3.79
N GLN A 53 -16.96 1.17 -4.93
CA GLN A 53 -16.62 2.34 -5.73
C GLN A 53 -16.76 3.65 -4.92
N SER A 54 -17.70 3.71 -3.98
CA SER A 54 -17.94 4.88 -3.13
C SER A 54 -16.88 5.10 -2.06
N LEU A 55 -16.02 4.11 -1.78
CA LEU A 55 -14.96 4.20 -0.76
C LEU A 55 -13.56 4.33 -1.36
N LYS A 56 -13.39 4.27 -2.68
CA LYS A 56 -12.07 4.28 -3.33
C LYS A 56 -11.19 5.45 -2.92
N ASP A 57 -11.76 6.64 -2.86
CA ASP A 57 -11.01 7.85 -2.47
C ASP A 57 -10.65 7.85 -0.98
N LEU A 58 -11.50 7.28 -0.12
CA LEU A 58 -11.18 7.13 1.30
C LEU A 58 -10.05 6.11 1.48
N ILE A 59 -10.13 4.96 0.82
CA ILE A 59 -9.11 3.90 0.86
C ILE A 59 -7.77 4.40 0.30
N ALA A 60 -7.80 5.11 -0.83
CA ALA A 60 -6.60 5.71 -1.41
C ALA A 60 -5.94 6.69 -0.42
N ALA A 61 -6.74 7.53 0.24
CA ALA A 61 -6.23 8.49 1.22
C ALA A 61 -5.58 7.81 2.42
N THR A 62 -6.18 6.75 2.95
CA THR A 62 -5.65 6.04 4.10
C THR A 62 -4.37 5.28 3.77
N ILE A 63 -4.29 4.63 2.60
CA ILE A 63 -3.09 3.93 2.13
C ILE A 63 -1.94 4.91 1.87
N VAL A 64 -2.19 5.97 1.11
CA VAL A 64 -1.16 6.99 0.80
C VAL A 64 -0.62 7.63 2.07
N THR A 65 -1.47 7.85 3.06
CA THR A 65 -1.06 8.41 4.36
C THR A 65 -0.29 7.40 5.21
N GLY A 66 -0.74 6.14 5.24
CA GLY A 66 -0.05 5.05 5.93
C GLY A 66 1.33 4.77 5.35
N LEU A 67 1.49 4.75 4.02
CA LEU A 67 2.80 4.58 3.36
C LEU A 67 3.80 5.69 3.72
N GLN A 68 3.32 6.88 4.04
CA GLN A 68 4.17 8.00 4.45
C GLN A 68 4.47 8.00 5.96
N GLY A 69 3.86 7.09 6.73
CA GLY A 69 4.01 7.04 8.19
C GLY A 69 3.31 8.21 8.91
N LEU A 70 2.32 8.84 8.28
CA LEU A 70 1.62 10.01 8.81
C LEU A 70 0.32 9.62 9.54
N SER A 71 -0.19 10.50 10.40
CA SER A 71 -1.51 10.37 11.02
C SER A 71 -2.64 10.57 10.00
N LEU A 72 -3.76 9.87 10.16
CA LEU A 72 -4.90 9.92 9.22
C LEU A 72 -5.72 11.22 9.26
N GLU A 73 -5.49 12.12 10.22
CA GLU A 73 -6.24 13.38 10.40
C GLU A 73 -6.35 14.19 9.09
N ASN A 74 -5.27 14.26 8.31
CA ASN A 74 -5.20 15.04 7.07
C ASN A 74 -5.10 14.17 5.81
N ALA A 75 -5.60 12.93 5.86
CA ALA A 75 -5.40 11.95 4.80
C ALA A 75 -5.90 12.41 3.42
N GLN A 76 -7.03 13.11 3.36
CA GLN A 76 -7.59 13.62 2.10
C GLN A 76 -6.73 14.73 1.49
N VAL A 77 -6.24 15.68 2.31
CA VAL A 77 -5.35 16.75 1.85
C VAL A 77 -4.05 16.15 1.30
N ASN A 78 -3.49 15.18 2.04
CA ASN A 78 -2.29 14.46 1.64
C ASN A 78 -2.49 13.71 0.31
N LEU A 79 -3.61 13.01 0.13
CA LEU A 79 -3.94 12.35 -1.14
C LEU A 79 -3.93 13.34 -2.32
N GLN A 80 -4.53 14.52 -2.15
CA GLN A 80 -4.56 15.53 -3.21
C GLN A 80 -3.16 16.07 -3.52
N GLN A 81 -2.31 16.28 -2.51
CA GLN A 81 -0.91 16.68 -2.71
C GLN A 81 -0.13 15.63 -3.52
N VAL A 82 -0.29 14.34 -3.18
CA VAL A 82 0.35 13.24 -3.91
C VAL A 82 -0.20 13.11 -5.33
N ARG A 83 -1.51 13.27 -5.54
CA ARG A 83 -2.12 13.28 -6.89
C ARG A 83 -1.52 14.38 -7.77
N ASN A 84 -1.36 15.58 -7.22
CA ASN A 84 -0.87 16.75 -7.96
C ASN A 84 0.64 16.67 -8.26
N SER A 85 1.43 16.22 -7.28
CA SER A 85 2.90 16.16 -7.41
C SER A 85 3.41 14.87 -8.05
N LYS A 86 2.61 13.79 -7.98
CA LYS A 86 3.04 12.40 -8.25
C LYS A 86 4.26 11.96 -7.43
N ARG A 87 4.42 12.56 -6.25
CA ARG A 87 5.50 12.26 -5.30
C ARG A 87 4.91 11.79 -3.99
N LEU A 88 5.53 10.77 -3.40
CA LEU A 88 5.16 10.23 -2.09
C LEU A 88 6.41 10.14 -1.21
N ARG A 89 6.33 10.60 0.05
CA ARG A 89 7.43 10.54 1.02
C ARG A 89 7.37 9.24 1.81
N LEU A 90 7.86 8.14 1.24
CA LEU A 90 7.81 6.80 1.82
C LEU A 90 8.46 6.77 3.22
N SER A 91 7.70 6.30 4.21
CA SER A 91 8.09 6.25 5.63
C SER A 91 8.55 7.60 6.20
N GLY A 92 8.21 8.73 5.55
CA GLY A 92 8.74 10.07 5.88
C GLY A 92 10.20 10.29 5.46
N LEU A 93 10.90 9.25 5.00
CA LEU A 93 12.34 9.27 4.78
C LEU A 93 12.70 9.56 3.32
N ARG A 94 12.03 8.90 2.37
CA ARG A 94 12.44 8.93 0.96
C ARG A 94 11.31 9.36 0.04
N GLU A 95 11.57 10.38 -0.77
CA GLU A 95 10.66 10.74 -1.84
C GLU A 95 10.80 9.78 -3.03
N ILE A 96 9.68 9.27 -3.51
CA ILE A 96 9.60 8.35 -4.64
C ILE A 96 8.57 8.84 -5.66
N TYR A 97 8.64 8.32 -6.88
CA TYR A 97 7.54 8.51 -7.83
C TYR A 97 6.35 7.64 -7.41
N PHE A 98 5.17 8.24 -7.40
CA PHE A 98 3.93 7.54 -7.09
C PHE A 98 2.76 8.22 -7.82
N ASP A 99 2.24 7.55 -8.85
CA ASP A 99 1.04 7.97 -9.56
C ASP A 99 -0.15 7.19 -9.00
N VAL A 100 -1.00 7.84 -8.20
CA VAL A 100 -2.14 7.18 -7.54
C VAL A 100 -3.00 6.38 -8.52
N ALA A 101 -3.18 6.84 -9.76
CA ALA A 101 -4.04 6.15 -10.73
C ALA A 101 -3.40 4.87 -11.31
N GLN A 102 -2.06 4.80 -11.32
CA GLN A 102 -1.31 3.68 -11.90
C GLN A 102 -0.76 2.73 -10.84
N ASP A 103 -0.42 3.28 -9.68
CA ASP A 103 0.31 2.61 -8.62
C ASP A 103 -0.60 2.12 -7.48
N LEU A 104 -1.84 2.60 -7.41
CA LEU A 104 -2.84 2.14 -6.46
C LEU A 104 -4.03 1.54 -7.20
N LEU A 105 -4.03 0.21 -7.32
CA LEU A 105 -5.07 -0.54 -8.02
C LEU A 105 -6.06 -1.10 -7.02
N ILE A 106 -7.28 -0.56 -7.02
CA ILE A 106 -8.41 -1.08 -6.23
C ILE A 106 -9.29 -1.90 -7.18
N GLN A 107 -9.15 -3.22 -7.14
CA GLN A 107 -9.87 -4.14 -8.03
C GLN A 107 -10.95 -4.90 -7.25
N GLN A 108 -12.19 -4.81 -7.73
CA GLN A 108 -13.21 -5.80 -7.33
C GLN A 108 -12.88 -7.09 -8.07
N GLN A 109 -12.54 -8.13 -7.34
CA GLN A 109 -12.34 -9.45 -7.90
C GLN A 109 -13.10 -10.44 -7.02
N GLU A 110 -13.88 -11.32 -7.65
CA GLU A 110 -14.37 -12.52 -6.97
C GLU A 110 -13.17 -13.42 -6.70
N LEU A 111 -12.71 -13.43 -5.45
CA LEU A 111 -11.74 -14.39 -4.99
C LEU A 111 -12.47 -15.71 -4.67
N PRO A 112 -11.83 -16.88 -4.90
CA PRO A 112 -12.43 -18.18 -4.59
C PRO A 112 -12.87 -18.31 -3.11
N THR A 113 -12.25 -17.52 -2.24
CA THR A 113 -12.58 -17.37 -0.82
C THR A 113 -13.17 -15.98 -0.59
N GLN A 114 -14.06 -15.80 0.40
CA GLN A 114 -14.57 -14.46 0.82
C GLN A 114 -13.48 -13.57 1.48
N SER A 115 -12.21 -13.89 1.24
CA SER A 115 -11.07 -13.14 1.76
C SER A 115 -10.91 -11.82 1.01
N SER A 116 -10.25 -10.89 1.68
CA SER A 116 -9.82 -9.63 1.07
C SER A 116 -8.35 -9.44 1.40
N GLY A 117 -7.57 -8.91 0.46
CA GLY A 117 -6.15 -8.68 0.70
C GLY A 117 -5.56 -7.50 -0.02
N ILE A 118 -4.36 -7.15 0.43
CA ILE A 118 -3.56 -6.03 -0.09
C ILE A 118 -2.16 -6.56 -0.38
N THR A 119 -1.73 -6.43 -1.63
CA THR A 119 -0.35 -6.68 -2.03
C THR A 119 0.37 -5.34 -2.16
N ILE A 120 1.55 -5.22 -1.53
CA ILE A 120 2.41 -4.04 -1.65
C ILE A 120 3.77 -4.47 -2.15
N SER A 121 4.24 -3.84 -3.22
CA SER A 121 5.54 -4.12 -3.85
C SER A 121 6.36 -2.85 -3.98
N ALA A 122 7.62 -2.91 -3.56
CA ALA A 122 8.62 -1.87 -3.79
C ALA A 122 9.53 -2.23 -4.95
N LYS A 123 9.81 -1.26 -5.83
CA LYS A 123 10.62 -1.45 -7.03
C LYS A 123 11.83 -0.51 -7.06
N ASN A 124 12.94 -1.02 -7.60
CA ASN A 124 14.14 -0.23 -7.90
C ASN A 124 14.02 0.47 -9.28
N ILE A 125 15.09 1.17 -9.68
CA ILE A 125 15.17 1.89 -10.95
C ILE A 125 15.05 0.98 -12.18
N ASP A 126 15.46 -0.28 -12.05
CA ASP A 126 15.37 -1.31 -13.10
C ASP A 126 13.99 -1.99 -13.13
N ALA A 127 13.02 -1.46 -12.38
CA ALA A 127 11.66 -1.98 -12.19
C ALA A 127 11.60 -3.38 -11.54
N GLU A 128 12.71 -3.86 -10.97
CA GLU A 128 12.77 -5.11 -10.23
C GLU A 128 12.15 -4.93 -8.84
N VAL A 129 11.45 -5.97 -8.37
CA VAL A 129 10.83 -5.96 -7.05
C VAL A 129 11.88 -6.28 -5.99
N VAL A 130 12.18 -5.30 -5.14
CA VAL A 130 13.13 -5.44 -4.04
C VAL A 130 12.46 -5.95 -2.76
N MET A 131 11.15 -5.72 -2.61
CA MET A 131 10.36 -6.21 -1.48
C MET A 131 8.90 -6.36 -1.91
N GLN A 132 8.26 -7.44 -1.48
CA GLN A 132 6.83 -7.66 -1.69
C GLN A 132 6.19 -8.32 -0.47
N ARG A 133 5.02 -7.81 -0.08
CA ARG A 133 4.21 -8.35 1.01
C ARG A 133 2.77 -8.51 0.54
N ALA A 134 2.14 -9.60 0.95
CA ALA A 134 0.71 -9.83 0.74
C ALA A 134 0.03 -9.96 2.11
N TYR A 135 -0.92 -9.09 2.38
CA TYR A 135 -1.66 -9.04 3.64
C TYR A 135 -3.09 -9.50 3.38
N TRP A 136 -3.54 -10.56 4.05
CA TRP A 136 -4.88 -11.12 3.87
C TRP A 136 -5.68 -11.06 5.16
N LEU A 137 -6.96 -10.74 5.03
CA LEU A 137 -7.97 -10.98 6.06
C LEU A 137 -8.54 -12.37 5.83
N ALA A 138 -8.34 -13.25 6.81
CA ALA A 138 -9.06 -14.51 6.87
C ALA A 138 -10.48 -14.24 7.38
N SER A 139 -11.46 -14.81 6.68
CA SER A 139 -12.87 -14.85 7.07
C SER A 139 -13.14 -15.98 8.04
#